data_AF-M0KYN0-F1
#
_entry.id   AF-M0KYN0-F1
#
_cell.length_a   1.000
_cell.length_b   1.000
_cell.length_c   1.000
_cell.angle_alpha   90.00
_cell.angle_beta   90.00
_cell.angle_gamma   90.00
#
_symmetry.space_group_name_H-M   'P 1'
#
loop_
_entity.id
_entity.type
_entity.pdbx_description
1 polymer ?
#
loop_
_entity_poly.entity_id
_entity_poly.type
_entity_poly.pdbx_seq_one_letter_code
_entity_poly.pdbx_strand_id
1 'polypeptide(L)'
;MTSNTEQSIDLGPDTPVYGTEGTGIGIDEDGCGYIQITTAEEVSYTFTVEKAAVEGFVEKVAAETDPRPGLEPPEDAPTDIESPHGWDAALRHTGGGIWNIIFRKIFDGNRIDVTIDAGNPDGVAVGGYRRGNWLGEITHTELDDPGYETALQTARCLIEQIEAGEFEDEIEEVFG
;
A
#
# COMPACT_ATOMS: atom_id res chain seq x y z
N MET A 1 4.85 -23.17 6.40
CA MET A 1 4.66 -23.23 4.94
C MET A 1 3.18 -23.01 4.65
N THR A 2 2.77 -21.75 4.55
CA THR A 2 1.42 -21.39 4.12
C THR A 2 1.44 -21.33 2.60
N SER A 3 0.75 -22.28 1.99
CA SER A 3 0.53 -22.33 0.55
C SER A 3 -0.29 -21.09 0.16
N ASN A 4 0.30 -20.15 -0.57
CA ASN A 4 -0.46 -19.13 -1.28
C ASN A 4 -1.39 -19.89 -2.22
N THR A 5 -2.67 -19.94 -1.88
CA THR A 5 -3.66 -20.53 -2.78
C THR A 5 -3.96 -19.45 -3.79
N GLU A 6 -3.24 -19.46 -4.90
CA GLU A 6 -3.61 -18.72 -6.10
C GLU A 6 -5.03 -19.17 -6.46
N GLN A 7 -6.01 -18.31 -6.19
CA GLN A 7 -7.38 -18.55 -6.62
C GLN A 7 -7.50 -18.01 -8.04
N SER A 8 -7.19 -18.86 -9.03
CA SER A 8 -7.50 -18.58 -10.42
C SER A 8 -8.96 -18.89 -10.68
N ILE A 9 -9.69 -17.92 -11.22
CA ILE A 9 -11.02 -18.17 -11.79
C ILE A 9 -10.79 -18.57 -13.23
N ASP A 10 -11.15 -19.80 -13.61
CA ASP A 10 -11.16 -20.21 -15.01
C ASP A 10 -12.21 -19.39 -15.75
N LEU A 11 -11.75 -18.41 -16.51
CA LEU A 11 -12.60 -17.68 -17.44
C LEU A 11 -12.94 -18.62 -18.60
N GLY A 12 -14.22 -18.69 -18.98
CA GLY A 12 -14.64 -19.47 -20.14
C GLY A 12 -13.91 -19.02 -21.41
N PRO A 13 -13.76 -19.90 -22.42
CA PRO A 13 -12.89 -19.68 -23.59
C PRO A 13 -13.23 -18.45 -24.45
N ASP A 14 -14.41 -17.85 -24.25
CA ASP A 14 -14.88 -16.66 -24.97
C ASP A 14 -14.99 -15.41 -24.07
N THR A 15 -14.44 -15.46 -22.85
CA THR A 15 -14.48 -14.34 -21.92
C THR A 15 -13.47 -13.28 -22.36
N PRO A 16 -13.91 -12.08 -22.78
CA PRO A 16 -12.98 -11.04 -23.18
C PRO A 16 -12.18 -10.55 -21.96
N VAL A 17 -10.86 -10.69 -22.03
CA VAL A 17 -9.92 -10.14 -21.05
C VAL A 17 -9.48 -8.78 -21.57
N TYR A 18 -10.08 -7.71 -21.03
CA TYR A 18 -9.67 -6.35 -21.34
C TYR A 18 -8.49 -5.94 -20.47
N GLY A 19 -7.57 -5.12 -21.00
CA GLY A 19 -6.58 -4.44 -20.17
C GLY A 19 -7.31 -3.58 -19.13
N THR A 20 -7.20 -3.95 -17.85
CA THR A 20 -7.92 -3.30 -16.75
C THR A 20 -7.06 -2.17 -16.17
N GLU A 21 -7.54 -0.94 -16.24
CA GLU A 21 -6.91 0.21 -15.57
C GLU A 21 -7.51 0.47 -14.17
N GLY A 22 -8.69 -0.08 -13.90
CA GLY A 22 -9.33 0.01 -12.60
C GLY A 22 -10.28 -1.14 -12.33
N THR A 23 -10.28 -1.60 -11.08
CA THR A 23 -11.27 -2.55 -10.55
C THR A 23 -11.92 -1.92 -9.33
N GLY A 24 -13.25 -1.79 -9.34
CA GLY A 24 -14.04 -1.34 -8.20
C GLY A 24 -14.86 -2.51 -7.66
N ILE A 25 -14.89 -2.72 -6.35
CA ILE A 25 -15.72 -3.75 -5.70
C ILE A 25 -16.51 -3.06 -4.60
N GLY A 26 -17.83 -3.26 -4.55
CA GLY A 26 -18.66 -2.55 -3.59
C GLY A 26 -20.10 -3.05 -3.53
N ILE A 27 -20.93 -2.32 -2.79
CA ILE A 27 -22.38 -2.52 -2.71
C ILE A 27 -23.04 -1.30 -3.34
N ASP A 28 -23.94 -1.52 -4.28
CA ASP A 28 -24.66 -0.45 -4.97
C ASP A 28 -25.81 0.14 -4.12
N GLU A 29 -26.47 1.17 -4.64
CA GLU A 29 -27.59 1.85 -3.97
C GLU A 29 -28.80 0.93 -3.73
N ASP A 30 -28.93 -0.12 -4.54
CA ASP A 30 -29.99 -1.14 -4.43
C ASP A 30 -29.61 -2.28 -3.45
N GLY A 31 -28.41 -2.22 -2.86
CA GLY A 31 -27.91 -3.18 -1.89
C GLY A 31 -27.37 -4.46 -2.51
N CYS A 32 -27.09 -4.49 -3.81
CA CYS A 32 -26.47 -5.60 -4.51
C CYS A 32 -24.95 -5.44 -4.53
N GLY A 33 -24.22 -6.55 -4.43
CA GLY A 33 -22.77 -6.53 -4.59
C GLY A 33 -22.41 -6.30 -6.06
N TYR A 34 -21.31 -5.61 -6.32
CA TYR A 34 -20.80 -5.42 -7.68
C TYR A 34 -19.29 -5.60 -7.78
N ILE A 35 -18.86 -6.02 -8.96
CA ILE A 35 -17.49 -5.91 -9.46
C ILE A 35 -17.54 -5.03 -10.71
N GLN A 36 -16.84 -3.91 -10.68
CA GLN A 36 -16.71 -2.98 -11.80
C GLN A 36 -15.30 -3.10 -12.37
N ILE A 37 -15.21 -3.27 -13.69
CA ILE A 37 -13.96 -3.28 -14.42
C ILE A 37 -13.96 -2.10 -15.38
N THR A 38 -12.98 -1.20 -15.24
CA THR A 38 -12.77 -0.07 -16.14
C THR A 38 -11.59 -0.36 -17.05
N THR A 39 -11.82 -0.27 -18.35
CA THR A 39 -10.78 -0.45 -19.38
C THR A 39 -9.97 0.83 -19.57
N ALA A 40 -8.84 0.71 -20.28
CA ALA A 40 -8.01 1.85 -20.69
C ALA A 40 -8.72 2.87 -21.59
N GLU A 41 -9.86 2.50 -22.18
CA GLU A 41 -10.70 3.40 -22.97
C GLU A 41 -11.81 4.05 -22.12
N GLU A 42 -11.69 4.01 -20.80
CA GLU A 42 -12.66 4.50 -19.81
C GLU A 42 -14.04 3.81 -19.88
N VAL A 43 -14.13 2.66 -20.54
CA VAL A 43 -15.37 1.87 -20.60
C VAL A 43 -15.49 1.03 -19.34
N SER A 44 -16.62 1.19 -18.62
CA SER A 44 -16.87 0.45 -17.38
C SER A 44 -17.88 -0.67 -17.56
N TYR A 45 -17.49 -1.88 -17.18
CA TYR A 45 -18.35 -3.07 -17.13
C TYR A 45 -18.67 -3.39 -15.68
N THR A 46 -19.94 -3.55 -15.35
CA THR A 46 -20.38 -3.86 -13.98
C THR A 46 -21.04 -5.24 -13.97
N PHE A 47 -20.53 -6.10 -13.09
CA PHE A 47 -21.06 -7.44 -12.84
C PHE A 47 -21.72 -7.44 -11.48
N THR A 48 -22.99 -7.85 -11.44
CA THR A 48 -23.68 -8.08 -10.17
C THR A 48 -23.17 -9.38 -9.54
N VAL A 49 -22.81 -9.31 -8.27
CA VAL A 49 -22.41 -10.44 -7.45
C VAL A 49 -23.21 -10.46 -6.15
N GLU A 50 -23.21 -11.60 -5.46
CA GLU A 50 -23.92 -11.70 -4.18
C GLU A 50 -23.30 -10.74 -3.16
N LYS A 51 -24.16 -9.97 -2.48
CA LYS A 51 -23.74 -9.05 -1.42
C LYS A 51 -22.87 -9.73 -0.37
N ALA A 52 -23.22 -10.96 0.03
CA ALA A 52 -22.45 -11.74 1.00
C ALA A 52 -21.01 -12.05 0.52
N ALA A 53 -20.80 -12.20 -0.79
CA ALA A 53 -19.45 -12.41 -1.34
C ALA A 53 -18.62 -11.12 -1.28
N VAL A 54 -19.24 -9.95 -1.51
CA VAL A 54 -18.59 -8.65 -1.34
C VAL A 54 -18.28 -8.40 0.14
N GLU A 55 -19.23 -8.64 1.04
CA GLU A 55 -19.02 -8.50 2.49
C GLU A 55 -17.91 -9.43 2.98
N GLY A 56 -17.90 -10.70 2.54
CA GLY A 56 -16.82 -11.64 2.87
C GLY A 56 -15.46 -11.26 2.27
N PHE A 57 -15.45 -10.68 1.06
CA PHE A 57 -14.23 -10.11 0.47
C PHE A 57 -13.72 -8.92 1.28
N VAL A 58 -14.60 -7.98 1.65
CA VAL A 58 -14.24 -6.82 2.48
C VAL A 58 -13.78 -7.28 3.86
N GLU A 59 -14.42 -8.27 4.48
CA GLU A 59 -14.00 -8.83 5.76
C GLU A 59 -12.63 -9.52 5.66
N LYS A 60 -12.36 -10.24 4.56
CA LYS A 60 -11.06 -10.87 4.31
C LYS A 60 -9.96 -9.85 4.06
N VAL A 61 -10.21 -8.84 3.22
CA VAL A 61 -9.28 -7.73 2.98
C VAL A 61 -9.05 -6.95 4.26
N ALA A 62 -10.11 -6.63 5.01
CA ALA A 62 -10.03 -6.02 6.32
C ALA A 62 -9.15 -6.87 7.24
N ALA A 63 -9.38 -8.18 7.38
CA ALA A 63 -8.57 -9.07 8.21
C ALA A 63 -7.10 -9.25 7.75
N GLU A 64 -6.80 -8.98 6.48
CA GLU A 64 -5.43 -8.95 5.93
C GLU A 64 -4.74 -7.58 6.14
N THR A 65 -5.52 -6.52 6.33
CA THR A 65 -5.07 -5.13 6.60
C THR A 65 -5.17 -4.69 8.06
N ASP A 66 -5.99 -5.39 8.86
CA ASP A 66 -6.14 -5.26 10.30
C ASP A 66 -5.06 -6.16 10.92
N PRO A 67 -4.24 -5.66 11.86
CA PRO A 67 -3.27 -6.52 12.52
C PRO A 67 -4.01 -7.76 13.04
N ARG A 68 -3.53 -8.95 12.66
CA ARG A 68 -4.09 -10.21 13.18
C ARG A 68 -4.33 -10.03 14.69
N PRO A 69 -5.52 -10.32 15.21
CA PRO A 69 -5.81 -10.13 16.63
C PRO A 69 -4.69 -10.74 17.49
N GLY A 70 -3.96 -9.89 18.23
CA GLY A 70 -2.81 -10.28 19.06
C GLY A 70 -1.41 -9.98 18.51
N LEU A 71 -1.26 -9.31 17.37
CA LEU A 71 0.02 -8.76 16.91
C LEU A 71 0.20 -7.35 17.48
N GLU A 72 0.77 -7.27 18.68
CA GLU A 72 1.20 -6.00 19.27
C GLU A 72 2.39 -5.42 18.49
N PRO A 73 2.56 -4.09 18.44
CA PRO A 73 3.78 -3.50 17.91
C PRO A 73 5.01 -3.98 18.69
N PRO A 74 6.20 -3.99 18.08
CA PRO A 74 7.45 -4.29 18.80
C PRO A 74 7.59 -3.40 20.05
N GLU A 75 8.01 -3.97 21.18
CA GLU A 75 8.00 -3.29 22.49
C GLU A 75 8.82 -1.99 22.48
N ASP A 76 9.91 -1.96 21.72
CA ASP A 76 10.81 -0.82 21.61
C ASP A 76 10.42 0.18 20.49
N ALA A 77 9.34 -0.10 19.74
CA ALA A 77 8.93 0.76 18.64
C ALA A 77 8.44 2.13 19.14
N PRO A 78 8.93 3.24 18.56
CA PRO A 78 8.48 4.57 18.96
C PRO A 78 7.01 4.75 18.60
N THR A 79 6.21 5.14 19.60
CA THR A 79 4.77 5.40 19.43
C THR A 79 4.47 6.86 19.12
N ASP A 80 5.37 7.78 19.48
CA ASP A 80 5.26 9.21 19.22
C ASP A 80 6.32 9.60 18.18
N ILE A 81 5.87 9.77 16.93
CA ILE A 81 6.75 9.99 15.78
C ILE A 81 6.48 11.39 15.24
N GLU A 82 7.44 12.30 15.42
CA GLU A 82 7.37 13.63 14.80
C GLU A 82 7.50 13.53 13.28
N SER A 83 6.47 14.03 12.57
CA SER A 83 6.44 14.11 11.12
C SER A 83 6.94 15.47 10.60
N PRO A 84 7.67 15.49 9.47
CA PRO A 84 7.95 16.72 8.74
C PRO A 84 6.65 17.40 8.25
N HIS A 85 6.71 18.72 8.04
CA HIS A 85 5.53 19.49 7.61
C HIS A 85 4.95 18.95 6.29
N GLY A 86 3.64 18.65 6.28
CA GLY A 86 2.95 18.11 5.12
C GLY A 86 3.04 16.58 4.97
N TRP A 87 3.70 15.89 5.91
CA TRP A 87 3.76 14.44 6.00
C TRP A 87 2.96 13.93 7.20
N ASP A 88 2.33 12.77 7.02
CA ASP A 88 1.65 12.02 8.08
C ASP A 88 2.55 10.87 8.54
N ALA A 89 2.89 10.80 9.83
CA ALA A 89 3.73 9.73 10.39
C ALA A 89 2.93 8.88 11.37
N ALA A 90 2.98 7.56 11.21
CA ALA A 90 2.41 6.64 12.18
C ALA A 90 3.09 5.27 12.13
N LEU A 91 3.02 4.59 13.26
CA LEU A 91 3.27 3.15 13.34
C LEU A 91 2.05 2.42 12.77
N ARG A 92 2.23 1.75 11.64
CA ARG A 92 1.17 1.09 10.88
C ARG A 92 1.52 -0.37 10.63
N HIS A 93 0.49 -1.19 10.54
CA HIS A 93 0.62 -2.56 10.07
C HIS A 93 0.57 -2.58 8.54
N THR A 94 1.44 -3.35 7.90
CA THR A 94 1.43 -3.54 6.44
C THR A 94 0.98 -4.96 6.08
N GLY A 95 0.46 -5.11 4.86
CA GLY A 95 0.02 -6.40 4.32
C GLY A 95 1.17 -7.41 4.40
N GLY A 96 1.05 -8.39 5.31
CA GLY A 96 2.11 -9.35 5.59
C GLY A 96 2.34 -9.63 7.07
N GLY A 97 1.78 -8.83 7.98
CA GLY A 97 2.00 -9.05 9.41
C GLY A 97 3.07 -8.15 10.04
N ILE A 98 3.65 -7.22 9.27
CA ILE A 98 4.85 -6.48 9.67
C ILE A 98 4.45 -5.08 10.14
N TRP A 99 4.94 -4.70 11.31
CA TRP A 99 4.81 -3.34 11.82
C TRP A 99 5.85 -2.46 11.16
N ASN A 100 5.42 -1.31 10.64
CA ASN A 100 6.28 -0.35 9.99
C ASN A 100 6.00 1.05 10.53
N ILE A 101 7.05 1.84 10.71
CA ILE A 101 6.94 3.29 10.85
C ILE A 101 6.84 3.84 9.44
N ILE A 102 5.76 4.56 9.14
CA ILE A 102 5.51 5.06 7.78
C ILE A 102 5.26 6.57 7.83
N PHE A 103 6.10 7.33 7.12
CA PHE A 103 5.84 8.71 6.75
C PHE A 103 5.16 8.72 5.38
N ARG A 104 4.04 9.41 5.26
CA ARG A 104 3.19 9.40 4.07
C ARG A 104 2.89 10.81 3.59
N LYS A 105 2.96 11.01 2.28
CA LYS A 105 2.44 12.21 1.62
C LYS A 105 1.72 11.86 0.32
N ILE A 106 0.67 12.62 0.02
CA ILE A 106 -0.11 12.51 -1.21
C ILE A 106 0.33 13.62 -2.17
N PHE A 107 0.67 13.23 -3.40
CA PHE A 107 1.10 14.10 -4.50
C PHE A 107 0.18 13.86 -5.69
N ASP A 108 -0.69 14.82 -6.02
CA ASP A 108 -1.58 14.76 -7.21
C ASP A 108 -2.33 13.42 -7.38
N GLY A 109 -2.79 12.84 -6.27
CA GLY A 109 -3.51 11.56 -6.24
C GLY A 109 -2.62 10.31 -6.21
N ASN A 110 -1.31 10.47 -6.40
CA ASN A 110 -0.29 9.47 -6.07
C ASN A 110 0.11 9.60 -4.59
N ARG A 111 0.73 8.55 -4.05
CA ARG A 111 1.15 8.47 -2.66
C ARG A 111 2.60 8.04 -2.61
N ILE A 112 3.41 8.72 -1.81
CA ILE A 112 4.77 8.28 -1.45
C ILE A 112 4.75 7.90 0.02
N ASP A 113 5.26 6.71 0.32
CA ASP A 113 5.49 6.23 1.68
C ASP A 113 7.00 6.05 1.90
N VAL A 114 7.55 6.65 2.95
CA VAL A 114 8.89 6.39 3.49
C VAL A 114 8.72 5.45 4.68
N THR A 115 9.33 4.28 4.61
CA THR A 115 9.00 3.10 5.43
C THR A 115 10.22 2.59 6.16
N ILE A 116 10.06 2.31 7.45
CA ILE A 116 11.03 1.65 8.32
C ILE A 116 10.37 0.41 8.92
N ASP A 117 11.01 -0.76 8.83
CA ASP A 117 10.55 -1.95 9.55
C ASP A 117 10.72 -1.72 11.06
N ALA A 118 9.62 -1.75 11.80
CA ALA A 118 9.64 -1.56 13.24
C ALA A 118 10.18 -2.80 13.98
N GLY A 119 10.12 -3.99 13.40
CA GLY A 119 10.72 -5.19 13.99
C GLY A 119 12.24 -5.22 13.88
N ASN A 120 12.78 -4.59 12.84
CA ASN A 120 14.21 -4.57 12.54
C ASN A 120 14.57 -3.30 11.74
N PRO A 121 14.87 -2.16 12.40
CA PRO A 121 15.14 -0.89 11.72
C PRO A 121 16.56 -0.85 11.13
N ASP A 122 16.85 -1.73 10.17
CA ASP A 122 18.13 -1.87 9.47
C ASP A 122 18.19 -1.16 8.10
N GLY A 123 17.09 -0.53 7.71
CA GLY A 123 16.99 0.18 6.45
C GLY A 123 15.80 1.14 6.40
N VAL A 124 15.81 2.01 5.40
CA VAL A 124 14.70 2.91 5.08
C VAL A 124 14.40 2.83 3.59
N ALA A 125 13.17 2.48 3.24
CA ALA A 125 12.72 2.38 1.86
C ALA A 125 11.72 3.49 1.53
N VAL A 126 11.77 3.99 0.30
CA VAL A 126 10.82 4.95 -0.26
C VAL A 126 10.13 4.31 -1.43
N GLY A 127 8.80 4.39 -1.48
CA GLY A 127 8.09 3.89 -2.65
C GLY A 127 6.78 4.57 -2.97
N GLY A 128 6.40 4.40 -4.23
CA GLY A 128 5.26 5.04 -4.85
C GLY A 128 4.04 4.12 -4.91
N TYR A 129 2.87 4.72 -4.70
CA TYR A 129 1.59 4.04 -4.78
C TYR A 129 0.57 4.89 -5.54
N ARG A 130 -0.34 4.23 -6.25
CA ARG A 130 -1.51 4.87 -6.88
C ARG A 130 -2.76 4.09 -6.51
N ARG A 131 -3.73 4.80 -5.92
CA ARG A 131 -5.01 4.20 -5.44
C ARG A 131 -4.80 2.96 -4.55
N GLY A 132 -3.75 2.98 -3.73
CA GLY A 132 -3.40 1.88 -2.83
C GLY A 132 -2.54 0.77 -3.43
N ASN A 133 -2.34 0.75 -4.75
CA ASN A 133 -1.47 -0.22 -5.42
C ASN A 133 -0.01 0.25 -5.38
N TRP A 134 0.91 -0.66 -5.04
CA TRP A 134 2.34 -0.43 -5.18
C TRP A 134 2.71 -0.25 -6.64
N LEU A 135 3.45 0.81 -6.96
CA LEU A 135 3.95 1.09 -8.30
C LEU A 135 5.44 0.80 -8.44
N GLY A 136 6.22 1.02 -7.39
CA GLY A 136 7.65 0.79 -7.43
C GLY A 136 8.38 1.40 -6.24
N GLU A 137 9.62 0.95 -6.07
CA GLU A 137 10.57 1.54 -5.15
C GLU A 137 11.21 2.76 -5.84
N ILE A 138 11.30 3.87 -5.11
CA ILE A 138 12.00 5.08 -5.55
C ILE A 138 13.46 4.99 -5.11
N THR A 139 13.69 4.60 -3.84
CA THR A 139 15.04 4.40 -3.30
C THR A 139 15.00 3.56 -2.03
N HIS A 140 16.16 3.01 -1.66
CA HIS A 140 16.38 2.27 -0.43
C HIS A 140 17.76 2.58 0.13
N THR A 141 17.83 2.77 1.45
CA THR A 141 19.08 2.99 2.18
C THR A 141 19.22 1.96 3.29
N GLU A 142 20.23 1.09 3.17
CA GLU A 142 20.64 0.17 4.24
C GLU A 142 21.45 0.90 5.31
N LEU A 143 21.30 0.49 6.57
CA LEU A 143 21.99 1.06 7.73
C LEU A 143 23.06 0.10 8.24
N ASP A 144 24.30 0.58 8.34
CA ASP A 144 25.40 -0.19 8.92
C ASP A 144 25.23 -0.45 10.43
N ASP A 145 24.47 0.43 11.12
CA ASP A 145 24.14 0.32 12.55
C ASP A 145 22.61 0.43 12.73
N PRO A 146 21.89 -0.71 12.74
CA PRO A 146 20.43 -0.75 12.85
C PRO A 146 19.95 -0.13 14.17
N GLY A 147 18.97 0.76 14.09
CA GLY A 147 18.40 1.44 15.25
C GLY A 147 17.42 2.53 14.89
N TYR A 148 16.39 2.72 15.71
CA TYR A 148 15.32 3.69 15.42
C TYR A 148 15.82 5.11 15.26
N GLU A 149 16.79 5.56 16.05
CA GLU A 149 17.32 6.92 15.94
C GLU A 149 17.95 7.16 14.57
N THR A 150 18.85 6.27 14.15
CA THR A 150 19.50 6.30 12.83
C THR A 150 18.46 6.18 11.72
N ALA A 151 17.53 5.23 11.81
CA ALA A 151 16.52 5.01 10.79
C ALA A 151 15.55 6.19 10.64
N LEU A 152 15.10 6.79 11.76
CA LEU A 152 14.24 7.98 11.74
C LEU A 152 14.98 9.19 11.17
N GLN A 153 16.27 9.34 11.50
CA GLN A 153 17.10 10.40 10.92
C GLN A 153 17.27 10.20 9.41
N THR A 154 17.57 9.00 8.95
CA THR A 154 17.67 8.66 7.52
C THR A 154 16.33 8.89 6.80
N ALA A 155 15.21 8.49 7.39
CA ALA A 155 13.88 8.75 6.82
C ALA A 155 13.60 10.25 6.65
N ARG A 156 13.96 11.06 7.64
CA ARG A 156 13.83 12.52 7.55
C ARG A 156 14.74 13.11 6.48
N CYS A 157 15.96 12.63 6.36
CA CYS A 157 16.88 13.06 5.30
C CYS A 157 16.33 12.73 3.91
N LEU A 158 15.79 11.51 3.71
CA LEU A 158 15.15 11.12 2.45
C LEU A 158 13.92 11.99 2.15
N ILE A 159 13.11 12.32 3.16
CA ILE A 159 11.97 13.24 2.99
C ILE A 159 12.46 14.63 2.54
N GLU A 160 13.52 15.17 3.14
CA GLU A 160 14.10 16.46 2.74
C GLU A 160 14.60 16.43 1.30
N GLN A 161 15.25 15.34 0.87
CA GLN A 161 15.73 15.16 -0.50
C GLN A 161 14.56 15.06 -1.50
N ILE A 162 13.47 14.35 -1.14
CA ILE A 162 12.24 14.29 -1.94
C ILE A 162 11.63 15.69 -2.10
N GLU A 163 11.50 16.45 -1.02
CA GLU A 163 10.95 17.83 -1.08
C GLU A 163 11.86 18.79 -1.85
N ALA A 164 13.17 18.53 -1.88
CA ALA A 164 14.14 19.29 -2.66
C ALA A 164 14.15 18.92 -4.16
N GLY A 165 13.42 17.87 -4.55
CA GLY A 165 13.34 17.40 -5.94
C GLY A 165 14.53 16.53 -6.35
N GLU A 166 15.31 15.99 -5.41
CA GLU A 166 16.49 15.16 -5.72
C GLU A 166 16.12 13.80 -6.34
N PHE A 167 14.88 13.36 -6.18
CA PHE A 167 14.34 12.12 -6.73
C PHE A 167 13.27 12.34 -7.83
N GLU A 168 13.24 13.52 -8.47
CA GLU A 168 12.21 13.84 -9.47
C GLU A 168 12.21 12.83 -10.64
N ASP A 169 13.38 12.42 -11.13
CA ASP A 169 13.51 11.47 -12.24
C ASP A 169 12.98 10.08 -11.83
N GLU A 170 13.33 9.57 -10.65
CA GLU A 170 12.87 8.28 -10.15
C GLU A 170 11.36 8.29 -9.82
N ILE A 171 10.85 9.42 -9.31
CA ILE A 171 9.43 9.62 -9.05
C ILE A 171 8.64 9.63 -10.37
N GLU A 172 9.15 10.29 -11.41
CA GLU A 172 8.55 10.28 -12.75
C GLU A 172 8.57 8.86 -13.34
N GLU A 173 9.68 8.13 -13.20
CA GLU A 173 9.77 6.72 -13.65
C GLU A 173 8.71 5.83 -12.98
N VAL A 174 8.48 6.00 -11.68
CA VAL A 174 7.50 5.20 -10.93
C VAL A 174 6.05 5.58 -11.26
N PHE A 175 5.77 6.87 -11.51
CA PHE A 175 4.41 7.33 -11.74
C PHE A 175 3.99 7.39 -13.22
N GLY A 176 4.93 7.51 -14.15
CA GLY A 176 4.67 7.59 -15.60
C GLY A 176 4.24 8.97 -16.06
#